data_AF-A0A954KSN7-F1
#
_entry.id   AF-A0A954KSN7-F1
#
_cell.length_a   1.000
_cell.length_b   1.000
_cell.length_c   1.000
_cell.angle_alpha   90.00
_cell.angle_beta   90.00
_cell.angle_gamma   90.00
#
_symmetry.space_group_name_H-M   'P 1'
#
loop_
_entity.id
_entity.type
_entity.pdbx_description
1 polymer ?
#
loop_
_entity_poly.entity_id
_entity_poly.type
_entity_poly.pdbx_seq_one_letter_code
_entity_poly.pdbx_strand_id
1 'polypeptide(L)'
;MEIFKNDDDGYLKWKSSHIDGFVFNRFGGTNSQYNVLHRSTCSYLAREKDEDARTVVEKWCSPSEVELAQHANAVLGDAIWKRCARCFQRSEPSQNSFEFAVEPASEPVVAEAPVWIPGEAAVWIGAGEKEWKQKATAIFRERVLDDMPQWIDFDFRLPSDKLYRKDIDNILTPLLESARDAGWIQPAFQYLGAVTSRKSAASTPEEIGVLVTRKTGPPQLEKRGAGVLIETELTGLDENTVKYGLYEKAYELYQQHPELRFLPQTPLAMDIRVVVNDAGRRKSIHALLKPCIDGTEPILGHPKNQPPEPPHLRPAFQPQDEMVRSLTFNVRGGPTTSVSVLICPY
;
A
#
# COMPACT_ATOMS: atom_id res chain seq x y z
N MET A 1 37.53 -1.51 -10.01
CA MET A 1 36.34 -0.63 -10.06
C MET A 1 36.59 0.63 -10.89
N GLU A 2 35.59 1.10 -11.63
CA GLU A 2 35.59 2.34 -12.41
C GLU A 2 34.41 3.24 -11.99
N ILE A 3 34.56 4.56 -12.09
CA ILE A 3 33.53 5.54 -11.67
C ILE A 3 33.17 6.43 -12.86
N PHE A 4 31.87 6.54 -13.15
CA PHE A 4 31.35 7.39 -14.22
C PHE A 4 30.43 8.46 -13.64
N LYS A 5 30.69 9.72 -14.02
CA LYS A 5 29.85 10.87 -13.66
C LYS A 5 29.92 11.90 -14.80
N ASN A 6 28.76 12.21 -15.39
CA ASN A 6 28.67 13.03 -16.59
C ASN A 6 29.55 12.49 -17.76
N ASP A 7 29.63 11.17 -17.88
CA ASP A 7 30.37 10.44 -18.92
C ASP A 7 29.53 9.23 -19.38
N ASP A 8 28.46 9.51 -20.10
CA ASP A 8 27.55 8.48 -20.62
C ASP A 8 28.25 7.58 -21.64
N ASP A 9 29.10 8.14 -22.50
CA ASP A 9 29.84 7.38 -23.51
C ASP A 9 30.79 6.36 -22.89
N GLY A 10 31.58 6.78 -21.90
CA GLY A 10 32.47 5.89 -21.14
C GLY A 10 31.69 4.79 -20.42
N TYR A 11 30.58 5.15 -19.78
CA TYR A 11 29.71 4.20 -19.10
C TYR A 11 29.06 3.19 -20.05
N LEU A 12 28.55 3.63 -21.19
CA LEU A 12 27.93 2.76 -22.20
C LEU A 12 28.97 1.82 -22.81
N LYS A 13 30.18 2.31 -23.10
CA LYS A 13 31.30 1.47 -23.55
C LYS A 13 31.64 0.41 -22.52
N TRP A 14 31.76 0.80 -21.25
CA TRP A 14 32.02 -0.14 -20.14
C TRP A 14 30.93 -1.20 -20.02
N LYS A 15 29.67 -0.77 -20.05
CA LYS A 15 28.49 -1.66 -19.93
C LYS A 15 28.45 -2.68 -21.07
N SER A 16 28.83 -2.27 -22.29
CA SER A 16 28.87 -3.16 -23.46
C SER A 16 29.98 -4.21 -23.39
N SER A 17 31.11 -3.90 -22.74
CA SER A 17 32.24 -4.83 -22.58
C SER A 17 32.16 -5.70 -21.31
N HIS A 18 31.27 -5.39 -20.37
CA HIS A 18 31.12 -6.09 -19.09
C HIS A 18 29.68 -6.58 -18.89
N ILE A 19 29.21 -7.48 -19.74
CA ILE A 19 27.83 -8.00 -19.70
C ILE A 19 27.48 -8.72 -18.39
N ASP A 20 28.48 -9.31 -17.73
CA ASP A 20 28.36 -9.97 -16.42
C ASP A 20 28.76 -9.04 -15.26
N GLY A 21 29.08 -7.79 -15.56
CA GLY A 21 29.48 -6.79 -14.57
C GLY A 21 28.34 -6.29 -13.70
N PHE A 22 28.70 -5.42 -12.76
CA PHE A 22 27.81 -4.84 -11.77
C PHE A 22 27.94 -3.32 -11.78
N VAL A 23 26.82 -2.65 -11.51
CA VAL A 23 26.71 -1.18 -11.53
C VAL A 23 25.98 -0.74 -10.26
N PHE A 24 26.59 0.14 -9.49
CA PHE A 24 26.01 0.75 -8.32
C PHE A 24 25.63 2.21 -8.61
N ASN A 25 24.36 2.56 -8.42
CA ASN A 25 23.89 3.94 -8.51
C ASN A 25 24.13 4.64 -7.17
N ARG A 26 24.94 5.70 -7.15
CA ARG A 26 25.14 6.50 -5.94
C ARG A 26 24.37 7.81 -6.00
N PHE A 27 23.28 7.88 -5.27
CA PHE A 27 22.62 9.12 -4.92
C PHE A 27 23.21 9.62 -3.61
N GLY A 28 23.81 10.81 -3.60
CA GLY A 28 24.57 11.38 -2.48
C GLY A 28 23.79 11.72 -1.20
N GLY A 29 22.85 10.89 -0.77
CA GLY A 29 22.07 11.02 0.46
C GLY A 29 21.91 9.70 1.22
N THR A 30 21.23 9.74 2.36
CA THR A 30 21.06 8.61 3.29
C THR A 30 19.89 7.66 2.95
N ASN A 31 19.15 7.94 1.88
CA ASN A 31 17.99 7.13 1.51
C ASN A 31 18.39 5.92 0.66
N SER A 32 18.30 4.73 1.25
CA SER A 32 18.64 3.44 0.64
C SER A 32 17.77 3.06 -0.56
N GLN A 33 16.66 3.76 -0.82
CA GLN A 33 15.84 3.53 -2.01
C GLN A 33 16.55 3.93 -3.31
N TYR A 34 17.48 4.87 -3.24
CA TYR A 34 18.16 5.43 -4.41
C TYR A 34 19.58 4.90 -4.61
N ASN A 35 20.21 4.38 -3.55
CA ASN A 35 21.50 3.71 -3.60
C ASN A 35 21.30 2.21 -3.89
N VAL A 36 21.39 1.83 -5.16
CA VAL A 36 21.02 0.49 -5.61
C VAL A 36 22.13 -0.16 -6.43
N LEU A 37 22.49 -1.40 -6.05
CA LEU A 37 23.38 -2.28 -6.81
C LEU A 37 22.59 -3.07 -7.86
N HIS A 38 23.09 -3.08 -9.09
CA HIS A 38 22.47 -3.74 -10.25
C HIS A 38 23.51 -4.64 -10.95
N ARG A 39 23.02 -5.61 -11.74
CA ARG A 39 23.80 -6.20 -12.84
C ARG A 39 23.85 -5.21 -14.00
N SER A 40 24.92 -5.23 -14.80
CA SER A 40 25.07 -4.33 -15.96
C SER A 40 23.95 -4.52 -17.01
N THR A 41 23.40 -5.72 -17.12
CA THR A 41 22.24 -6.06 -17.97
C THR A 41 20.88 -5.62 -17.42
N CYS A 42 20.83 -4.96 -16.25
CA CYS A 42 19.58 -4.55 -15.66
C CYS A 42 18.82 -3.54 -16.54
N SER A 43 17.56 -3.83 -16.86
CA SER A 43 16.70 -2.94 -17.64
C SER A 43 16.48 -1.56 -16.99
N TYR A 44 16.60 -1.46 -15.66
CA TYR A 44 16.51 -0.19 -14.94
C TYR A 44 17.69 0.75 -15.25
N LEU A 45 18.79 0.23 -15.81
CA LEU A 45 19.94 1.02 -16.28
C LEU A 45 19.83 1.44 -17.76
N ALA A 46 18.70 1.15 -18.41
CA ALA A 46 18.50 1.36 -19.85
C ALA A 46 17.12 1.97 -20.18
N ARG A 47 16.54 2.75 -19.27
CA ARG A 47 15.25 3.41 -19.51
C ARG A 47 15.43 4.54 -20.53
N GLU A 48 14.52 4.65 -21.49
CA GLU A 48 14.55 5.69 -22.53
C GLU A 48 14.58 7.10 -21.95
N LYS A 49 13.80 7.35 -20.88
CA LYS A 49 13.78 8.66 -20.19
C LYS A 49 15.11 9.09 -19.57
N ASP A 50 16.06 8.17 -19.41
CA ASP A 50 17.37 8.45 -18.82
C ASP A 50 18.45 8.58 -19.92
N GLU A 51 18.09 8.57 -21.21
CA GLU A 51 19.02 8.79 -22.32
C GLU A 51 19.77 10.11 -22.20
N ASP A 52 21.08 10.08 -22.50
CA ASP A 52 22.04 11.19 -22.34
C ASP A 52 22.20 11.75 -20.92
N ALA A 53 21.54 11.15 -19.93
CA ALA A 53 21.58 11.54 -18.53
C ALA A 53 21.88 10.35 -17.60
N ARG A 54 22.38 9.22 -18.14
CA ARG A 54 22.52 7.97 -17.39
C ARG A 54 23.51 8.12 -16.24
N THR A 55 24.53 8.95 -16.41
CA THR A 55 25.62 9.19 -15.45
C THR A 55 25.56 10.55 -14.75
N VAL A 56 24.44 11.30 -14.89
CA VAL A 56 24.17 12.46 -14.02
C VAL A 56 24.23 12.03 -12.54
N VAL A 57 23.72 10.83 -12.28
CA VAL A 57 23.93 10.10 -11.03
C VAL A 57 25.21 9.29 -11.16
N GLU A 58 26.15 9.50 -10.23
CA GLU A 58 27.41 8.79 -10.19
C GLU A 58 27.21 7.27 -10.19
N LYS A 59 27.93 6.58 -11.07
CA LYS A 59 27.91 5.12 -11.21
C LYS A 59 29.24 4.55 -10.79
N TRP A 60 29.23 3.56 -9.90
CA TRP A 60 30.40 2.74 -9.64
C TRP A 60 30.23 1.40 -10.34
N CYS A 61 31.21 1.03 -11.15
CA CYS A 61 31.15 -0.14 -12.01
C CYS A 61 32.30 -1.10 -11.66
N SER A 62 31.99 -2.40 -11.62
CA SER A 62 33.00 -3.44 -11.38
C SER A 62 32.55 -4.77 -11.99
N PRO A 63 33.48 -5.63 -12.45
CA PRO A 63 33.17 -7.03 -12.73
C PRO A 63 32.81 -7.87 -11.48
N SER A 64 33.05 -7.36 -10.27
CA SER A 64 32.83 -8.06 -8.99
C SER A 64 31.73 -7.41 -8.15
N GLU A 65 30.68 -8.16 -7.83
CA GLU A 65 29.63 -7.73 -6.89
C GLU A 65 30.21 -7.43 -5.52
N VAL A 66 31.12 -8.29 -5.05
CA VAL A 66 31.73 -8.21 -3.72
C VAL A 66 32.54 -6.93 -3.58
N GLU A 67 33.28 -6.54 -4.62
CA GLU A 67 34.06 -5.29 -4.63
C GLU A 67 33.14 -4.08 -4.47
N LEU A 68 32.04 -4.01 -5.23
CA LEU A 68 31.08 -2.89 -5.11
C LEU A 68 30.35 -2.87 -3.77
N ALA A 69 29.94 -4.04 -3.26
CA ALA A 69 29.24 -4.12 -1.97
C ALA A 69 30.14 -3.67 -0.81
N GLN A 70 31.41 -4.11 -0.81
CA GLN A 70 32.40 -3.68 0.18
C GLN A 70 32.69 -2.18 0.08
N HIS A 71 32.86 -1.66 -1.14
CA HIS A 71 33.08 -0.23 -1.34
C HIS A 71 31.86 0.60 -0.90
N ALA A 72 30.65 0.16 -1.22
CA ALA A 72 29.41 0.82 -0.79
C ALA A 72 29.25 0.84 0.73
N ASN A 73 29.52 -0.26 1.42
CA ASN A 73 29.52 -0.29 2.88
C ASN A 73 30.57 0.65 3.48
N ALA A 74 31.78 0.68 2.92
CA ALA A 74 32.86 1.52 3.42
C ALA A 74 32.56 3.02 3.27
N VAL A 75 31.92 3.43 2.17
CA VAL A 75 31.66 4.85 1.88
C VAL A 75 30.33 5.35 2.45
N LEU A 76 29.28 4.53 2.40
CA LEU A 76 27.93 4.95 2.79
C LEU A 76 27.53 4.46 4.18
N GLY A 77 28.17 3.42 4.69
CA GLY A 77 27.73 2.68 5.86
C GLY A 77 26.75 1.55 5.52
N ASP A 78 26.60 0.62 6.46
CA ASP A 78 25.67 -0.50 6.33
C ASP A 78 24.21 0.00 6.26
N ALA A 79 23.35 -0.74 5.57
CA ALA A 79 21.91 -0.48 5.40
C ALA A 79 21.50 0.80 4.63
N ILE A 80 22.45 1.61 4.15
CA ILE A 80 22.18 2.85 3.38
C ILE A 80 22.09 2.58 1.86
N TRP A 81 22.18 1.33 1.44
CA TRP A 81 21.99 0.89 0.06
C TRP A 81 21.37 -0.51 0.00
N LYS A 82 20.89 -0.92 -1.18
CA LYS A 82 20.28 -2.24 -1.39
C LYS A 82 20.65 -2.87 -2.73
N ARG A 83 20.45 -4.17 -2.85
CA ARG A 83 20.48 -4.90 -4.13
C ARG A 83 19.19 -4.68 -4.91
N CYS A 84 19.29 -4.58 -6.23
CA CYS A 84 18.14 -4.55 -7.12
C CYS A 84 17.39 -5.88 -7.06
N ALA A 85 16.12 -5.85 -6.66
CA ALA A 85 15.29 -7.05 -6.55
C ALA A 85 15.22 -7.85 -7.86
N ARG A 86 15.26 -7.20 -9.03
CA ARG A 86 15.26 -7.87 -10.34
C ARG A 86 16.59 -8.54 -10.67
N CYS A 87 17.71 -7.97 -10.26
CA CYS A 87 19.05 -8.50 -10.58
C CYS A 87 19.46 -9.66 -9.66
N PHE A 88 18.93 -9.64 -8.44
CA PHE A 88 19.32 -10.52 -7.34
C PHE A 88 18.11 -11.23 -6.74
N GLN A 89 17.07 -11.46 -7.56
CA GLN A 89 15.97 -12.34 -7.20
C GLN A 89 16.61 -13.64 -6.74
N ARG A 90 16.35 -14.03 -5.48
CA ARG A 90 16.89 -15.28 -4.97
C ARG A 90 16.32 -16.38 -5.84
N SER A 91 17.18 -17.08 -6.56
CA SER A 91 16.88 -18.41 -7.08
C SER A 91 16.78 -19.36 -5.88
N GLU A 92 15.85 -19.13 -4.96
CA GLU A 92 15.46 -20.22 -4.08
C GLU A 92 14.70 -21.20 -4.97
N PRO A 93 15.12 -22.47 -5.06
CA PRO A 93 14.37 -23.47 -5.79
C PRO A 93 12.95 -23.44 -5.24
N SER A 94 11.97 -23.35 -6.14
CA SER A 94 10.55 -23.31 -5.83
C SER A 94 10.11 -24.63 -5.19
N GLN A 95 10.47 -24.83 -3.92
CA GLN A 95 9.89 -25.81 -3.03
C GLN A 95 9.02 -25.04 -2.07
N ASN A 96 7.81 -24.71 -2.50
CA ASN A 96 6.68 -24.41 -1.61
C ASN A 96 5.39 -24.34 -2.43
N SER A 97 4.98 -25.49 -2.95
CA SER A 97 3.55 -25.80 -3.02
C SER A 97 3.08 -26.06 -1.58
N PHE A 98 2.82 -24.99 -0.83
CA PHE A 98 2.01 -25.12 0.38
C PHE A 98 0.58 -25.37 -0.08
N GLU A 99 0.20 -26.64 -0.21
CA GLU A 99 -1.18 -27.05 0.00
C GLU A 99 -1.54 -26.62 1.42
N PHE A 100 -2.26 -25.49 1.54
CA PHE A 100 -2.97 -25.20 2.77
C PHE A 100 -4.06 -26.25 2.91
N ALA A 101 -3.77 -27.29 3.68
CA ALA A 101 -4.81 -28.06 4.32
C ALA A 101 -5.68 -27.06 5.10
N VAL A 102 -6.90 -26.84 4.63
CA VAL A 102 -7.91 -26.09 5.37
C VAL A 102 -8.18 -26.91 6.61
N GLU A 103 -7.52 -26.57 7.72
CA GLU A 103 -7.84 -27.17 9.01
C GLU A 103 -9.33 -26.92 9.27
N PRO A 104 -10.06 -27.95 9.74
CA PRO A 104 -11.48 -27.83 10.03
C PRO A 104 -11.68 -26.69 11.03
N ALA A 105 -12.65 -25.82 10.71
CA ALA A 105 -12.97 -24.62 11.46
C ALA A 105 -13.00 -24.90 12.96
N SER A 106 -11.99 -24.41 13.68
CA SER A 106 -11.95 -24.41 15.13
C SER A 106 -13.10 -23.57 15.68
N GLU A 107 -13.55 -23.93 16.87
CA GLU A 107 -14.65 -23.28 17.58
C GLU A 107 -14.49 -21.75 17.61
N PRO A 108 -15.59 -20.98 17.58
CA PRO A 108 -15.56 -19.53 17.50
C PRO A 108 -14.74 -18.96 18.66
N VAL A 109 -13.55 -18.46 18.33
CA VAL A 109 -12.66 -17.75 19.25
C VAL A 109 -13.44 -16.60 19.87
N VAL A 110 -13.39 -16.51 21.20
CA VAL A 110 -14.04 -15.45 21.98
C VAL A 110 -13.65 -14.10 21.38
N ALA A 111 -14.63 -13.37 20.85
CA ALA A 111 -14.40 -12.07 20.24
C ALA A 111 -13.91 -11.10 21.33
N GLU A 112 -12.63 -10.75 21.26
CA GLU A 112 -12.05 -9.79 22.20
C GLU A 112 -12.70 -8.41 22.07
N ALA A 113 -12.69 -7.68 23.19
CA ALA A 113 -13.23 -6.33 23.23
C ALA A 113 -12.41 -5.38 22.33
N PRO A 114 -13.06 -4.56 21.50
CA PRO A 114 -12.37 -3.59 20.67
C PRO A 114 -11.68 -2.51 21.52
N VAL A 115 -10.62 -1.92 20.96
CA VAL A 115 -9.82 -0.89 21.61
C VAL A 115 -10.19 0.49 21.09
N TRP A 116 -10.59 1.39 21.99
CA TRP A 116 -10.93 2.78 21.66
C TRP A 116 -9.72 3.70 21.87
N ILE A 117 -9.38 4.48 20.84
CA ILE A 117 -8.33 5.51 20.89
C ILE A 117 -9.01 6.87 20.65
N PRO A 118 -9.24 7.67 21.72
CA PRO A 118 -9.98 8.92 21.61
C PRO A 118 -9.13 10.03 21.00
N GLY A 119 -9.81 10.98 20.37
CA GLY A 119 -9.22 12.19 19.80
C GLY A 119 -9.02 12.07 18.29
N GLU A 120 -8.98 13.24 17.63
CA GLU A 120 -8.82 13.30 16.19
C GLU A 120 -7.43 12.76 15.80
N ALA A 121 -7.41 11.77 14.90
CA ALA A 121 -6.18 11.35 14.26
C ALA A 121 -5.62 12.56 13.49
N ALA A 122 -4.55 13.17 14.00
CA ALA A 122 -4.03 14.39 13.43
C ALA A 122 -3.53 14.11 12.00
N VAL A 123 -4.26 14.66 11.03
CA VAL A 123 -4.11 14.40 9.59
C VAL A 123 -2.85 15.06 9.01
N TRP A 124 -2.11 15.85 9.80
CA TRP A 124 -1.04 16.72 9.31
C TRP A 124 0.22 16.57 10.13
N ILE A 125 1.34 16.36 9.43
CA ILE A 125 2.72 16.35 9.93
C ILE A 125 2.93 17.59 10.80
N GLY A 126 2.77 17.42 12.10
CA GLY A 126 2.69 18.51 13.06
C GLY A 126 2.69 17.98 14.49
N ALA A 127 2.68 18.87 15.48
CA ALA A 127 2.77 18.50 16.89
C ALA A 127 1.69 17.48 17.31
N GLY A 128 0.47 17.60 16.77
CA GLY A 128 -0.65 16.72 17.08
C GLY A 128 -0.48 15.27 16.61
N GLU A 129 0.24 15.01 15.51
CA GLU A 129 0.46 13.63 15.01
C GLU A 129 1.32 12.84 15.99
N LYS A 130 2.40 13.46 16.47
CA LYS A 130 3.31 12.83 17.43
C LYS A 130 2.60 12.52 18.75
N GLU A 131 1.81 13.45 19.27
CA GLU A 131 1.04 13.27 20.51
C GLU A 131 0.00 12.16 20.35
N TRP A 132 -0.75 12.17 19.25
CA TRP A 132 -1.75 11.14 18.98
C TRP A 132 -1.12 9.76 18.78
N LYS A 133 -0.01 9.66 18.04
CA LYS A 133 0.75 8.42 17.85
C LYS A 133 1.26 7.86 19.19
N GLN A 134 1.80 8.73 20.06
CA GLN A 134 2.24 8.33 21.40
C GLN A 134 1.08 7.79 22.24
N LYS A 135 -0.08 8.46 22.18
CA LYS A 135 -1.31 8.02 22.87
C LYS A 135 -1.80 6.67 22.33
N ALA A 136 -1.89 6.50 21.02
CA ALA A 136 -2.27 5.23 20.39
C ALA A 136 -1.32 4.10 20.80
N THR A 137 -0.01 4.35 20.76
CA THR A 137 1.02 3.38 21.17
C THR A 137 0.86 2.97 22.64
N ALA A 138 0.60 3.93 23.53
CA ALA A 138 0.37 3.65 24.96
C ALA A 138 -0.86 2.77 25.17
N ILE A 139 -2.00 3.11 24.54
CA ILE A 139 -3.24 2.34 24.63
C ILE A 139 -3.06 0.92 24.09
N PHE A 140 -2.33 0.75 22.99
CA PHE A 140 -2.00 -0.58 22.49
C PHE A 140 -1.12 -1.37 23.47
N ARG A 141 -0.11 -0.73 24.10
CA ARG A 141 0.77 -1.41 25.07
C ARG A 141 0.04 -1.92 26.30
N GLU A 142 -1.00 -1.23 26.75
CA GLU A 142 -1.84 -1.68 27.87
C GLU A 142 -2.66 -2.93 27.53
N ARG A 143 -2.71 -3.30 26.24
CA ARG A 143 -3.53 -4.37 25.68
C ARG A 143 -2.69 -5.31 24.79
N VAL A 144 -1.41 -5.50 25.14
CA VAL A 144 -0.57 -6.52 24.49
C VAL A 144 -1.13 -7.90 24.85
N LEU A 145 -1.34 -8.74 23.85
CA LEU A 145 -1.91 -10.06 24.02
C LEU A 145 -0.96 -11.12 23.49
N ASP A 146 -1.20 -12.35 23.90
CA ASP A 146 -0.35 -13.50 23.58
C ASP A 146 -0.41 -13.85 22.07
N ASP A 147 -1.54 -13.57 21.43
CA ASP A 147 -1.77 -13.89 20.02
C ASP A 147 -1.70 -12.65 19.10
N MET A 148 -1.01 -12.84 17.97
CA MET A 148 -0.89 -11.83 16.92
C MET A 148 -2.14 -11.82 16.02
N PRO A 149 -2.70 -10.65 15.69
CA PRO A 149 -3.87 -10.55 14.83
C PRO A 149 -3.52 -10.93 13.39
N GLN A 150 -4.41 -11.70 12.76
CA GLN A 150 -4.33 -11.98 11.32
C GLN A 150 -4.95 -10.86 10.47
N TRP A 151 -5.83 -10.05 11.06
CA TRP A 151 -6.52 -8.92 10.44
C TRP A 151 -6.93 -7.91 11.50
N ILE A 152 -6.93 -6.63 11.11
CA ILE A 152 -7.32 -5.50 11.96
C ILE A 152 -8.36 -4.65 11.23
N ASP A 153 -9.45 -4.33 11.93
CA ASP A 153 -10.45 -3.39 11.47
C ASP A 153 -10.29 -2.07 12.24
N PHE A 154 -10.15 -0.97 11.51
CA PHE A 154 -10.09 0.38 12.03
C PHE A 154 -11.37 1.12 11.67
N ASP A 155 -12.17 1.53 12.65
CA ASP A 155 -13.34 2.39 12.45
C ASP A 155 -13.04 3.81 12.97
N PHE A 156 -12.63 4.67 12.04
CA PHE A 156 -12.34 6.08 12.26
C PHE A 156 -13.64 6.88 12.35
N ARG A 157 -13.95 7.36 13.55
CA ARG A 157 -15.08 8.25 13.80
C ARG A 157 -14.59 9.69 13.71
N LEU A 158 -15.02 10.38 12.66
CA LEU A 158 -14.51 11.70 12.28
C LEU A 158 -15.64 12.73 12.30
N PRO A 159 -15.32 14.02 12.49
CA PRO A 159 -16.24 15.11 12.15
C PRO A 159 -16.80 14.94 10.73
N SER A 160 -18.10 15.21 10.55
CA SER A 160 -18.81 14.97 9.29
C SER A 160 -18.20 15.71 8.08
N ASP A 161 -17.64 16.89 8.31
CA ASP A 161 -16.95 17.71 7.31
C ASP A 161 -15.58 17.14 6.87
N LYS A 162 -15.06 16.14 7.58
CA LYS A 162 -13.74 15.51 7.32
C LYS A 162 -13.83 14.13 6.66
N LEU A 163 -15.03 13.57 6.48
CA LEU A 163 -15.21 12.26 5.82
C LEU A 163 -14.65 12.20 4.40
N TYR A 164 -14.69 13.34 3.70
CA TYR A 164 -14.28 13.48 2.30
C TYR A 164 -12.80 13.72 2.04
N ARG A 165 -12.01 13.93 3.10
CA ARG A 165 -10.59 14.20 2.91
C ARG A 165 -9.87 12.91 2.49
N LYS A 166 -9.03 13.00 1.45
CA LYS A 166 -8.30 11.89 0.80
C LYS A 166 -7.24 11.21 1.68
N ASP A 167 -7.30 11.42 2.98
CA ASP A 167 -6.18 11.25 3.90
C ASP A 167 -6.31 9.99 4.78
N ILE A 168 -6.99 8.92 4.29
CA ILE A 168 -7.05 7.68 5.08
C ILE A 168 -5.66 7.09 5.27
N ASP A 169 -4.80 7.23 4.26
CA ASP A 169 -3.39 6.85 4.25
C ASP A 169 -2.64 7.59 5.37
N ASN A 170 -2.87 8.91 5.47
CA ASN A 170 -2.23 9.76 6.48
C ASN A 170 -2.64 9.44 7.92
N ILE A 171 -3.88 8.99 8.16
CA ILE A 171 -4.34 8.59 9.51
C ILE A 171 -4.07 7.11 9.83
N LEU A 172 -4.05 6.24 8.82
CA LEU A 172 -3.83 4.82 9.01
C LEU A 172 -2.35 4.50 9.21
N THR A 173 -1.45 5.16 8.49
CA THR A 173 0.01 4.98 8.65
C THR A 173 0.46 5.11 10.11
N PRO A 174 0.24 6.25 10.79
CA PRO A 174 0.72 6.42 12.16
C PRO A 174 0.07 5.44 13.13
N LEU A 175 -1.16 4.97 12.83
CA LEU A 175 -1.86 3.99 13.67
C LEU A 175 -1.30 2.58 13.50
N LEU A 176 -1.00 2.15 12.28
CA LEU A 176 -0.29 0.89 12.01
C LEU A 176 1.10 0.91 12.62
N GLU A 177 1.82 2.03 12.51
CA GLU A 177 3.10 2.20 13.19
C GLU A 177 2.97 2.13 14.71
N SER A 178 1.94 2.76 15.29
CA SER A 178 1.67 2.67 16.74
C SER A 178 1.40 1.23 17.19
N ALA A 179 0.59 0.49 16.42
CA ALA A 179 0.33 -0.92 16.69
C ALA A 179 1.62 -1.75 16.60
N ARG A 180 2.47 -1.50 15.60
CA ARG A 180 3.78 -2.16 15.46
C ARG A 180 4.69 -1.84 16.65
N ASP A 181 4.83 -0.56 16.98
CA ASP A 181 5.72 -0.07 18.05
C ASP A 181 5.22 -0.48 19.46
N ALA A 182 3.95 -0.90 19.56
CA ALA A 182 3.35 -1.50 20.75
C ALA A 182 3.41 -3.05 20.76
N GLY A 183 3.92 -3.69 19.70
CA GLY A 183 4.01 -5.14 19.61
C GLY A 183 2.69 -5.84 19.24
N TRP A 184 1.67 -5.11 18.81
CA TRP A 184 0.42 -5.70 18.31
C TRP A 184 0.56 -6.33 16.93
N ILE A 185 1.49 -5.82 16.12
CA ILE A 185 1.79 -6.38 14.81
C ILE A 185 3.30 -6.48 14.66
N GLN A 186 3.74 -7.51 13.93
CA GLN A 186 5.16 -7.68 13.69
C GLN A 186 5.71 -6.67 12.67
N PRO A 187 7.01 -6.35 12.74
CA PRO A 187 7.70 -5.63 11.67
C PRO A 187 7.42 -6.27 10.31
N ALA A 188 7.33 -5.43 9.27
CA ALA A 188 7.01 -5.86 7.90
C ALA A 188 5.62 -6.52 7.72
N PHE A 189 4.73 -6.47 8.72
CA PHE A 189 3.39 -7.03 8.66
C PHE A 189 3.36 -8.56 8.43
N GLN A 190 4.41 -9.28 8.85
CA GLN A 190 4.60 -10.70 8.51
C GLN A 190 3.39 -11.60 8.80
N TYR A 191 2.56 -11.26 9.80
CA TYR A 191 1.36 -12.03 10.20
C TYR A 191 0.01 -11.36 9.88
N LEU A 192 0.03 -10.12 9.39
CA LEU A 192 -1.19 -9.34 9.11
C LEU A 192 -1.64 -9.54 7.65
N GLY A 193 -2.59 -10.44 7.43
CA GLY A 193 -3.12 -10.77 6.10
C GLY A 193 -4.17 -9.79 5.57
N ALA A 194 -4.82 -9.02 6.43
CA ALA A 194 -5.79 -8.00 5.98
C ALA A 194 -5.86 -6.78 6.90
N VAL A 195 -6.17 -5.62 6.31
CA VAL A 195 -6.54 -4.41 7.04
C VAL A 195 -7.85 -3.90 6.45
N THR A 196 -8.81 -3.63 7.33
CA THR A 196 -10.04 -2.93 6.99
C THR A 196 -9.99 -1.54 7.61
N SER A 197 -10.30 -0.51 6.84
CA SER A 197 -10.36 0.86 7.30
C SER A 197 -11.70 1.48 6.94
N ARG A 198 -12.46 1.86 7.95
CA ARG A 198 -13.76 2.51 7.85
C ARG A 198 -13.68 3.94 8.35
N LYS A 199 -14.33 4.88 7.67
CA LYS A 199 -14.65 6.22 8.17
C LYS A 199 -16.14 6.29 8.46
N SER A 200 -16.53 6.84 9.61
CA SER A 200 -17.91 7.06 10.03
C SER A 200 -18.07 8.44 10.66
N ALA A 201 -19.25 9.04 10.53
CA ALA A 201 -19.53 10.35 11.13
C ALA A 201 -19.64 10.20 12.66
N ALA A 202 -18.90 11.01 13.40
CA ALA A 202 -19.11 11.22 14.83
C ALA A 202 -20.26 12.21 15.05
N SER A 203 -21.17 11.89 15.97
CA SER A 203 -22.29 12.76 16.33
C SER A 203 -21.91 13.76 17.42
N THR A 204 -20.92 13.41 18.26
CA THR A 204 -20.41 14.27 19.32
C THR A 204 -18.87 14.29 19.35
N PRO A 205 -18.25 15.31 19.98
CA PRO A 205 -16.78 15.38 20.09
C PRO A 205 -16.15 14.18 20.82
N GLU A 206 -16.85 13.57 21.77
CA GLU A 206 -16.39 12.43 22.55
C GLU A 206 -16.35 11.13 21.73
N GLU A 207 -17.17 11.08 20.68
CA GLU A 207 -17.17 9.98 19.70
C GLU A 207 -16.05 10.10 18.69
N ILE A 208 -15.28 11.19 18.67
CA ILE A 208 -14.15 11.35 17.74
C ILE A 208 -12.98 10.48 18.20
N GLY A 209 -12.53 9.61 17.32
CA GLY A 209 -11.44 8.68 17.61
C GLY A 209 -11.38 7.53 16.62
N VAL A 210 -10.72 6.45 17.03
CA VAL A 210 -10.69 5.21 16.26
C VAL A 210 -11.00 4.02 17.15
N LEU A 211 -11.93 3.19 16.69
CA LEU A 211 -12.20 1.88 17.27
C LEU A 211 -11.41 0.83 16.52
N VAL A 212 -10.51 0.14 17.20
CA VAL A 212 -9.63 -0.87 16.64
C VAL A 212 -10.12 -2.24 17.08
N THR A 213 -10.56 -3.04 16.11
CA THR A 213 -11.00 -4.42 16.37
C THR A 213 -9.98 -5.37 15.80
N ARG A 214 -9.41 -6.22 16.65
CA ARG A 214 -8.58 -7.32 16.19
C ARG A 214 -9.44 -8.52 15.88
N LYS A 215 -8.99 -9.33 14.95
CA LYS A 215 -9.65 -10.59 14.67
C LYS A 215 -8.60 -11.66 14.39
N THR A 216 -8.92 -12.89 14.79
CA THR A 216 -8.15 -14.10 14.51
C THR A 216 -8.95 -14.91 13.49
N GLY A 217 -8.27 -15.54 12.53
CA GLY A 217 -8.91 -16.30 11.45
C GLY A 217 -9.02 -15.58 10.11
N PRO A 218 -9.47 -16.29 9.07
CA PRO A 218 -9.53 -15.77 7.71
C PRO A 218 -10.56 -14.65 7.59
N PRO A 219 -10.31 -13.65 6.73
CA PRO A 219 -11.21 -12.53 6.59
C PRO A 219 -12.57 -13.00 6.06
N GLN A 220 -13.60 -12.93 6.89
CA GLN A 220 -14.96 -13.15 6.45
C GLN A 220 -15.48 -11.88 5.79
N LEU A 221 -15.88 -11.98 4.53
CA LEU A 221 -16.74 -10.98 3.90
C LEU A 221 -18.11 -11.15 4.54
N GLU A 222 -18.43 -10.27 5.49
CA GLU A 222 -19.81 -10.21 5.99
C GLU A 222 -20.70 -9.89 4.79
N LYS A 223 -21.60 -10.81 4.41
CA LYS A 223 -22.70 -10.53 3.48
C LYS A 223 -23.64 -9.53 4.15
N ARG A 224 -23.26 -8.25 4.24
CA ARG A 224 -24.06 -7.23 4.90
C ARG A 224 -24.66 -6.26 3.90
N GLY A 225 -25.97 -6.42 3.71
CA GLY A 225 -26.92 -5.35 3.36
C GLY A 225 -27.00 -4.98 1.89
N ALA A 226 -28.16 -4.46 1.49
CA ALA A 226 -28.46 -3.99 0.14
C ALA A 226 -27.39 -3.00 -0.37
N GLY A 227 -26.75 -3.36 -1.47
CA GLY A 227 -25.73 -2.54 -2.12
C GLY A 227 -25.34 -3.06 -3.49
N VAL A 228 -24.72 -2.20 -4.28
CA VAL A 228 -24.18 -2.55 -5.60
C VAL A 228 -22.76 -3.05 -5.44
N LEU A 229 -22.51 -4.31 -5.75
CA LEU A 229 -21.16 -4.87 -5.81
C LEU A 229 -20.54 -4.59 -7.20
N ILE A 230 -19.47 -3.80 -7.25
CA ILE A 230 -18.62 -3.61 -8.41
C ILE A 230 -17.54 -4.68 -8.35
N GLU A 231 -17.59 -5.65 -9.24
CA GLU A 231 -16.48 -6.60 -9.40
C GLU A 231 -15.57 -6.11 -10.53
N THR A 232 -14.26 -6.08 -10.29
CA THR A 232 -13.31 -5.76 -11.36
C THR A 232 -12.08 -6.64 -11.29
N GLU A 233 -11.65 -7.05 -12.47
CA GLU A 233 -10.40 -7.75 -12.69
C GLU A 233 -9.35 -6.70 -13.05
N LEU A 234 -8.17 -6.78 -12.43
CA LEU A 234 -7.06 -5.90 -12.75
C LEU A 234 -5.95 -6.70 -13.44
N THR A 235 -5.32 -6.09 -14.43
CA THR A 235 -4.18 -6.67 -15.15
C THR A 235 -2.85 -6.51 -14.40
N GLY A 236 -2.87 -5.82 -13.26
CA GLY A 236 -1.72 -5.50 -12.42
C GLY A 236 -2.15 -4.73 -11.17
N LEU A 237 -1.24 -4.62 -10.20
CA LEU A 237 -1.53 -4.02 -8.88
C LEU A 237 -0.65 -2.81 -8.57
N ASP A 238 -0.05 -2.20 -9.59
CA ASP A 238 0.57 -0.89 -9.43
C ASP A 238 -0.48 0.19 -9.15
N GLU A 239 -0.03 1.31 -8.58
CA GLU A 239 -0.89 2.41 -8.15
C GLU A 239 -1.81 2.90 -9.28
N ASN A 240 -1.31 3.00 -10.51
CA ASN A 240 -2.11 3.49 -11.63
C ASN A 240 -3.12 2.44 -12.09
N THR A 241 -2.73 1.17 -12.21
CA THR A 241 -3.66 0.12 -12.63
C THR A 241 -4.82 -0.03 -11.64
N VAL A 242 -4.53 -0.06 -10.33
CA VAL A 242 -5.58 -0.12 -9.31
C VAL A 242 -6.48 1.12 -9.37
N LYS A 243 -5.88 2.31 -9.41
CA LYS A 243 -6.62 3.57 -9.45
C LYS A 243 -7.52 3.65 -10.67
N TYR A 244 -6.99 3.46 -11.87
CA TYR A 244 -7.75 3.65 -13.10
C TYR A 244 -8.72 2.52 -13.39
N GLY A 245 -8.39 1.27 -13.05
CA GLY A 245 -9.35 0.15 -13.17
C GLY A 245 -10.57 0.35 -12.27
N LEU A 246 -10.35 0.82 -11.03
CA LEU A 246 -11.45 1.23 -10.15
C LEU A 246 -12.20 2.45 -10.67
N TYR A 247 -11.48 3.44 -11.22
CA TYR A 247 -12.07 4.66 -11.76
C TYR A 247 -13.04 4.37 -12.91
N GLU A 248 -12.61 3.57 -13.89
CA GLU A 248 -13.45 3.19 -15.01
C GLU A 248 -14.72 2.50 -14.54
N LYS A 249 -14.60 1.54 -13.62
CA LYS A 249 -15.75 0.80 -13.09
C LYS A 249 -16.68 1.65 -12.25
N ALA A 250 -16.10 2.52 -11.42
CA ALA A 250 -16.87 3.50 -10.63
C ALA A 250 -17.61 4.48 -11.55
N TYR A 251 -16.98 4.88 -12.66
CA TYR A 251 -17.56 5.77 -13.64
C TYR A 251 -18.66 5.10 -14.47
N GLU A 252 -18.44 3.87 -14.95
CA GLU A 252 -19.46 3.03 -15.61
C GLU A 252 -20.69 2.89 -14.70
N LEU A 253 -20.47 2.57 -13.43
CA LEU A 253 -21.57 2.42 -12.48
C LEU A 253 -22.30 3.75 -12.27
N TYR A 254 -21.58 4.86 -12.14
CA TYR A 254 -22.19 6.19 -12.06
C TYR A 254 -23.03 6.54 -13.30
N GLN A 255 -22.56 6.18 -14.50
CA GLN A 255 -23.33 6.41 -15.73
C GLN A 255 -24.63 5.61 -15.76
N GLN A 256 -24.60 4.37 -15.26
CA GLN A 256 -25.78 3.49 -15.17
C GLN A 256 -26.72 3.89 -14.03
N HIS A 257 -26.16 4.40 -12.93
CA HIS A 257 -26.84 4.72 -11.69
C HIS A 257 -26.39 6.08 -11.13
N PRO A 258 -26.80 7.21 -11.75
CA PRO A 258 -26.40 8.54 -11.29
C PRO A 258 -26.80 8.86 -9.85
N GLU A 259 -27.82 8.18 -9.32
CA GLU A 259 -28.29 8.25 -7.94
C GLU A 259 -27.28 7.73 -6.90
N LEU A 260 -26.29 6.93 -7.31
CA LEU A 260 -25.22 6.45 -6.43
C LEU A 260 -24.17 7.52 -6.13
N ARG A 261 -24.26 8.68 -6.78
CA ARG A 261 -23.37 9.81 -6.49
C ARG A 261 -23.67 10.34 -5.10
N PHE A 262 -22.71 10.18 -4.19
CA PHE A 262 -22.82 10.76 -2.86
C PHE A 262 -22.53 12.26 -2.93
N LEU A 263 -23.52 13.09 -2.61
CA LEU A 263 -23.27 14.50 -2.37
C LEU A 263 -22.31 14.65 -1.18
N PRO A 264 -21.40 15.66 -1.15
CA PRO A 264 -20.40 15.93 -0.11
C PRO A 264 -20.84 15.95 1.36
N GLN A 265 -22.10 15.64 1.67
CA GLN A 265 -22.69 15.61 3.01
C GLN A 265 -23.50 14.33 3.30
N THR A 266 -23.45 13.30 2.44
CA THR A 266 -24.35 12.11 2.51
C THR A 266 -23.74 10.71 2.80
N PRO A 267 -22.42 10.44 2.74
CA PRO A 267 -21.90 9.14 3.12
C PRO A 267 -21.91 9.06 4.64
N LEU A 268 -22.65 8.07 5.13
CA LEU A 268 -22.66 7.71 6.55
C LEU A 268 -21.43 6.89 6.90
N ALA A 269 -20.89 6.12 5.94
CA ALA A 269 -19.63 5.40 6.10
C ALA A 269 -18.94 5.09 4.76
N MET A 270 -17.62 4.94 4.80
CA MET A 270 -16.79 4.38 3.73
C MET A 270 -15.87 3.34 4.35
N ASP A 271 -15.73 2.16 3.75
CA ASP A 271 -14.99 1.02 4.26
C ASP A 271 -14.08 0.49 3.14
N ILE A 272 -12.79 0.36 3.41
CA ILE A 272 -11.78 -0.11 2.46
C ILE A 272 -11.09 -1.29 3.09
N ARG A 273 -11.14 -2.43 2.40
CA ARG A 273 -10.50 -3.66 2.79
C ARG A 273 -9.44 -4.04 1.78
N VAL A 274 -8.23 -4.29 2.27
CA VAL A 274 -7.13 -4.85 1.46
C VAL A 274 -6.77 -6.21 2.04
N VAL A 275 -6.79 -7.26 1.20
CA VAL A 275 -6.38 -8.63 1.58
C VAL A 275 -5.16 -9.05 0.77
N VAL A 276 -4.06 -9.39 1.45
CA VAL A 276 -2.79 -9.82 0.83
C VAL A 276 -2.41 -11.22 1.32
N ASN A 277 -2.39 -12.19 0.40
CA ASN A 277 -2.05 -13.58 0.72
C ASN A 277 -0.54 -13.79 0.91
N ASP A 278 0.31 -13.12 0.13
CA ASP A 278 1.76 -13.31 0.16
C ASP A 278 2.39 -12.61 1.38
N ALA A 279 2.88 -13.43 2.32
CA ALA A 279 3.52 -12.97 3.55
C ALA A 279 4.77 -12.10 3.31
N GLY A 280 5.53 -12.37 2.23
CA GLY A 280 6.74 -11.62 1.88
C GLY A 280 6.45 -10.20 1.39
N ARG A 281 5.19 -9.90 1.05
CA ARG A 281 4.79 -8.66 0.36
C ARG A 281 3.68 -7.89 1.07
N ARG A 282 3.33 -8.24 2.31
CA ARG A 282 2.35 -7.52 3.17
C ARG A 282 2.68 -6.04 3.41
N LYS A 283 3.93 -5.62 3.15
CA LYS A 283 4.34 -4.20 3.12
C LYS A 283 3.55 -3.34 2.12
N SER A 284 2.95 -3.95 1.09
CA SER A 284 2.19 -3.25 0.05
C SER A 284 0.76 -2.88 0.45
N ILE A 285 0.22 -3.42 1.56
CA ILE A 285 -1.15 -3.12 2.04
C ILE A 285 -1.36 -1.61 2.16
N HIS A 286 -0.37 -0.90 2.70
CA HIS A 286 -0.43 0.55 2.85
C HIS A 286 -0.44 1.29 1.50
N ALA A 287 0.37 0.84 0.54
CA ALA A 287 0.52 1.48 -0.76
C ALA A 287 -0.75 1.37 -1.62
N LEU A 288 -1.59 0.37 -1.38
CA LEU A 288 -2.78 0.11 -2.18
C LEU A 288 -4.01 0.92 -1.74
N LEU A 289 -4.07 1.36 -0.49
CA LEU A 289 -5.25 2.07 0.03
C LEU A 289 -5.52 3.40 -0.69
N LYS A 290 -4.46 4.16 -0.96
CA LYS A 290 -4.53 5.44 -1.67
C LYS A 290 -5.12 5.31 -3.07
N PRO A 291 -4.57 4.48 -3.98
CA PRO A 291 -5.13 4.31 -5.31
C PRO A 291 -6.57 3.78 -5.28
N CYS A 292 -6.97 3.03 -4.24
CA CYS A 292 -8.36 2.60 -4.10
C CYS A 292 -9.33 3.76 -3.81
N ILE A 293 -8.93 4.70 -2.96
CA ILE A 293 -9.71 5.92 -2.69
C ILE A 293 -9.76 6.79 -3.95
N ASP A 294 -8.61 7.00 -4.58
CA ASP A 294 -8.53 7.84 -5.76
C ASP A 294 -9.31 7.24 -6.95
N GLY A 295 -9.32 5.91 -7.08
CA GLY A 295 -10.11 5.21 -8.10
C GLY A 295 -11.61 5.26 -7.87
N THR A 296 -12.10 5.54 -6.66
CA THR A 296 -13.55 5.60 -6.38
C THR A 296 -14.11 7.02 -6.42
N GLU A 297 -13.27 7.99 -6.81
CA GLU A 297 -13.59 9.40 -6.92
C GLU A 297 -14.85 9.74 -7.74
N PRO A 298 -15.16 9.06 -8.86
CA PRO A 298 -16.40 9.31 -9.62
C PRO A 298 -17.67 9.18 -8.79
N ILE A 299 -17.71 8.19 -7.89
CA ILE A 299 -18.86 7.90 -7.02
C ILE A 299 -18.85 8.78 -5.77
N LEU A 300 -17.66 9.05 -5.22
CA LEU A 300 -17.49 9.85 -4.01
C LEU A 300 -17.76 11.35 -4.22
N GLY A 301 -17.76 11.86 -5.46
CA GLY A 301 -18.33 13.17 -5.75
C GLY A 301 -17.64 14.35 -5.06
N HIS A 302 -16.31 14.48 -5.20
CA HIS A 302 -15.61 15.66 -4.69
C HIS A 302 -16.21 16.96 -5.31
N PRO A 303 -16.57 17.97 -4.51
CA PRO A 303 -17.35 19.14 -4.98
C PRO A 303 -16.62 19.99 -6.03
N LYS A 304 -15.30 19.84 -6.15
CA LYS A 304 -14.48 20.53 -7.16
C LYS A 304 -14.08 19.65 -8.34
N ASN A 305 -14.37 18.35 -8.29
CA ASN A 305 -13.98 17.42 -9.35
C ASN A 305 -15.22 17.11 -10.16
N GLN A 306 -15.45 17.90 -11.22
CA GLN A 306 -16.10 17.29 -12.37
C GLN A 306 -15.23 16.10 -12.77
N PRO A 307 -15.80 14.92 -13.04
CA PRO A 307 -15.00 13.81 -13.52
C PRO A 307 -14.23 14.33 -14.73
N PRO A 308 -12.88 14.31 -14.74
CA PRO A 308 -12.15 14.58 -15.97
C PRO A 308 -12.74 13.70 -17.07
N GLU A 309 -12.90 14.22 -18.29
CA GLU A 309 -13.19 13.33 -19.42
C GLU A 309 -12.16 12.20 -19.37
N PRO A 310 -12.60 10.92 -19.40
CA PRO A 310 -11.69 9.80 -19.28
C PRO A 310 -10.63 9.98 -20.37
N PRO A 311 -9.36 10.18 -20.00
CA PRO A 311 -8.36 10.43 -21.00
C PRO A 311 -8.34 9.19 -21.91
N HIS A 312 -8.33 9.39 -23.23
CA HIS A 312 -8.20 8.30 -24.20
C HIS A 312 -6.81 7.66 -24.05
N LEU A 313 -6.61 6.87 -22.99
CA LEU A 313 -5.34 6.26 -22.66
C LEU A 313 -5.49 4.75 -22.78
N ARG A 314 -5.03 4.25 -23.93
CA ARG A 314 -4.36 2.96 -23.94
C ARG A 314 -2.86 3.22 -23.90
N PRO A 315 -2.19 2.76 -22.85
CA PRO A 315 -1.01 1.95 -23.05
C PRO A 315 -1.32 0.54 -22.54
N ALA A 316 -1.06 -0.47 -23.37
CA ALA A 316 -0.98 -1.84 -22.90
C ALA A 316 0.21 -1.94 -21.93
N PHE A 317 -0.07 -2.30 -20.67
CA PHE A 317 0.98 -2.54 -19.68
C PHE A 317 1.30 -4.03 -19.60
N GLN A 318 2.60 -4.32 -19.48
CA GLN A 318 3.14 -5.68 -19.39
C GLN A 318 2.87 -6.31 -18.01
N PRO A 319 2.72 -7.63 -17.94
CA PRO A 319 2.26 -8.33 -16.75
C PRO A 319 3.37 -8.36 -15.70
N GLN A 320 3.26 -7.54 -14.66
CA GLN A 320 3.93 -7.78 -13.39
C GLN A 320 2.97 -7.41 -12.26
N ASP A 321 2.88 -8.32 -11.28
CA ASP A 321 2.18 -8.21 -9.99
C ASP A 321 0.77 -8.84 -9.91
N GLU A 322 0.74 -10.18 -9.98
CA GLU A 322 -0.27 -11.05 -9.35
C GLU A 322 -0.05 -11.08 -7.82
N MET A 323 -0.77 -10.25 -7.03
CA MET A 323 -0.38 -10.02 -5.61
C MET A 323 -1.49 -9.73 -4.57
N VAL A 324 -2.75 -9.47 -4.94
CA VAL A 324 -3.83 -9.07 -4.02
C VAL A 324 -5.02 -9.95 -4.26
N ARG A 325 -5.35 -10.88 -3.34
CA ARG A 325 -6.44 -11.86 -3.53
C ARG A 325 -7.81 -11.21 -3.65
N SER A 326 -8.03 -10.15 -2.88
CA SER A 326 -9.22 -9.34 -3.00
C SER A 326 -9.06 -7.96 -2.37
N LEU A 327 -9.62 -6.93 -3.00
CA LEU A 327 -9.86 -5.62 -2.37
C LEU A 327 -11.37 -5.42 -2.25
N THR A 328 -11.88 -4.99 -1.10
CA THR A 328 -13.31 -4.66 -0.95
C THR A 328 -13.49 -3.20 -0.56
N PHE A 329 -14.16 -2.39 -1.38
CA PHE A 329 -14.48 -1.01 -1.04
C PHE A 329 -15.99 -0.84 -0.86
N ASN A 330 -16.48 -0.58 0.35
CA ASN A 330 -17.89 -0.36 0.62
C ASN A 330 -18.17 1.12 0.96
N VAL A 331 -18.94 1.84 0.15
CA VAL A 331 -19.52 3.16 0.50
C VAL A 331 -20.96 2.97 0.92
N ARG A 332 -21.40 3.66 1.98
CA ARG A 332 -22.80 3.69 2.42
C ARG A 332 -23.28 5.14 2.49
N GLY A 333 -24.34 5.48 1.76
CA GLY A 333 -25.06 6.74 1.93
C GLY A 333 -26.50 6.46 2.30
N GLY A 334 -26.99 7.08 3.38
CA GLY A 334 -28.34 6.80 3.88
C GLY A 334 -28.58 5.34 4.32
N PRO A 335 -29.81 5.01 4.72
CA PRO A 335 -30.16 3.69 5.24
C PRO A 335 -30.33 2.58 4.17
N THR A 336 -30.34 2.91 2.87
CA THR A 336 -30.72 1.96 1.81
C THR A 336 -29.78 1.88 0.60
N THR A 337 -28.76 2.72 0.49
CA THR A 337 -27.80 2.67 -0.63
C THR A 337 -26.39 2.36 -0.13
N SER A 338 -25.84 1.25 -0.60
CA SER A 338 -24.42 0.95 -0.45
C SER A 338 -23.80 0.53 -1.78
N VAL A 339 -22.50 0.75 -1.94
CA VAL A 339 -21.72 0.31 -3.10
C VAL A 339 -20.51 -0.42 -2.56
N SER A 340 -20.46 -1.73 -2.78
CA SER A 340 -19.31 -2.58 -2.52
C SER A 340 -18.46 -2.67 -3.79
N VAL A 341 -17.14 -2.78 -3.71
CA VAL A 341 -16.29 -3.02 -4.88
C VAL A 341 -15.35 -4.14 -4.53
N LEU A 342 -15.57 -5.34 -5.06
CA LEU A 342 -14.68 -6.48 -4.87
C LEU A 342 -13.75 -6.60 -6.07
N ILE A 343 -12.48 -6.27 -5.89
CA ILE A 343 -11.47 -6.56 -6.89
C ILE A 343 -10.99 -7.99 -6.67
N CYS A 344 -11.00 -8.83 -7.70
CA CYS A 344 -10.37 -10.14 -7.69
C CYS A 344 -9.26 -10.13 -8.76
N PRO A 345 -8.01 -10.49 -8.43
CA PRO A 345 -6.96 -10.66 -9.43
C PRO A 345 -7.22 -11.95 -10.21
N TYR A 346 -6.64 -12.06 -11.41
CA TYR A 346 -6.55 -13.32 -12.14
C TYR A 346 -5.55 -14.29 -11.50
#